data_AF-A0ABD0QYS1-F1
#
_entry.id   AF-A0ABD0QYS1-F1
#
_cell.length_a   1.000
_cell.length_b   1.000
_cell.length_c   1.000
_cell.angle_alpha   90.00
_cell.angle_beta   90.00
_cell.angle_gamma   90.00
#
_symmetry.space_group_name_H-M   'P 1'
#
loop_
_entity.id
_entity.type
_entity.pdbx_description
1 polymer ?
#
loop_
_entity_poly.entity_id
_entity_poly.type
_entity_poly.pdbx_seq_one_letter_code
_entity_poly.pdbx_strand_id
1 'polypeptide(L)' 'PKPELKTLKWAISQFASVERIVGEDKYFCETCHHYTEAERSLLFDKTPEVITIHLKCFAANGSEYVSSTDFYA' A
#
# COMPACT_ATOMS: atom_id res chain seq x y z
N PRO A 1 25.97 6.27 -5.80
CA PRO A 1 25.09 5.12 -6.13
C PRO A 1 24.12 5.50 -7.26
N LYS A 2 24.04 4.72 -8.34
CA LYS A 2 23.00 4.95 -9.36
C LYS A 2 21.65 4.62 -8.70
N PRO A 3 20.64 5.50 -8.75
CA PRO A 3 19.33 5.18 -8.22
C PRO A 3 18.78 3.98 -8.97
N GLU A 4 18.29 2.98 -8.24
CA GLU A 4 17.68 1.80 -8.84
C GLU A 4 16.42 2.25 -9.60
N LEU A 5 16.37 1.95 -10.90
CA LEU A 5 15.23 2.32 -11.74
C LEU A 5 14.03 1.45 -11.36
N LYS A 6 13.03 2.08 -10.72
CA LYS A 6 11.77 1.42 -10.36
C LYS A 6 10.92 1.20 -11.61
N THR A 7 10.52 -0.06 -11.83
CA THR A 7 9.69 -0.45 -12.97
C THR A 7 8.19 -0.38 -12.64
N LEU A 8 7.33 -0.43 -13.67
CA LEU A 8 5.89 -0.54 -13.45
C LEU A 8 5.51 -1.83 -12.68
N LYS A 9 6.19 -2.94 -12.97
CA LYS A 9 6.01 -4.20 -12.23
C LYS A 9 6.33 -4.02 -10.74
N TRP A 10 7.39 -3.28 -10.42
CA TRP A 10 7.73 -2.93 -9.05
C TRP A 10 6.63 -2.06 -8.42
N ALA A 11 6.12 -1.05 -9.12
CA ALA A 11 5.06 -0.18 -8.57
C ALA A 11 3.77 -0.96 -8.27
N ILE A 12 3.37 -1.88 -9.15
CA ILE A 12 2.20 -2.74 -8.95
C ILE A 12 2.42 -3.70 -7.77
N SER A 13 3.64 -4.26 -7.61
CA SER A 13 3.91 -5.16 -6.47
C SER A 13 3.89 -4.43 -5.14
N GLN A 14 4.32 -3.17 -5.10
CA GLN A 14 4.19 -2.32 -3.90
C GLN A 14 2.75 -1.91 -3.64
N PHE A 15 1.97 -1.65 -4.69
CA PHE A 15 0.55 -1.32 -4.52
C PHE A 15 -0.26 -2.49 -3.94
N ALA A 16 0.11 -3.73 -4.28
CA ALA A 16 -0.58 -4.93 -3.82
C ALA A 16 0.05 -5.59 -2.57
N SER A 17 1.11 -5.01 -2.00
CA SER A 17 1.77 -5.60 -0.84
C SER A 17 0.86 -5.58 0.39
N VAL A 18 1.03 -6.59 1.25
CA VAL A 18 0.36 -6.61 2.56
C VAL A 18 0.88 -5.42 3.37
N GLU A 19 -0.05 -4.67 3.94
CA GLU A 19 0.23 -3.60 4.89
C GLU A 19 -0.36 -3.93 6.26
N ARG A 20 0.31 -3.47 7.32
CA ARG A 20 -0.17 -3.64 8.69
C ARG A 20 -0.92 -2.39 9.13
N ILE A 21 -2.17 -2.58 9.53
CA ILE A 21 -3.04 -1.54 10.06
C ILE A 21 -2.91 -1.56 11.58
N VAL A 22 -2.23 -0.57 12.14
CA VAL A 22 -1.88 -0.47 13.56
C VAL A 22 -2.07 0.96 14.09
N GLY A 23 -1.88 1.17 15.39
CA GLY A 23 -1.89 2.52 15.97
C GLY A 23 -3.25 3.22 15.88
N GLU A 24 -3.27 4.45 15.37
CA GLU A 24 -4.49 5.25 15.20
C GLU A 24 -5.39 4.74 14.07
N ASP A 25 -4.83 4.00 13.11
CA ASP A 25 -5.54 3.52 11.92
C ASP A 25 -6.20 2.15 12.11
N LYS A 26 -6.20 1.58 13.33
CA LYS A 26 -6.71 0.23 13.63
C LYS A 26 -8.06 -0.08 12.96
N TYR A 27 -8.17 -1.33 12.49
CA TYR A 27 -9.40 -1.84 11.88
C TYR A 27 -10.48 -2.09 12.94
N PHE A 28 -11.72 -1.65 12.68
CA PHE A 28 -12.86 -2.01 13.53
C PHE A 28 -13.38 -3.39 13.15
N CYS A 29 -13.14 -4.38 14.01
CA CYS A 29 -13.61 -5.75 13.76
C CYS A 29 -15.08 -5.91 14.16
N GLU A 30 -15.95 -6.17 13.19
CA GLU A 30 -17.38 -6.39 13.42
C GLU A 30 -17.68 -7.61 14.30
N THR A 31 -16.83 -8.63 14.26
CA THR A 31 -16.97 -9.84 15.10
C THR A 31 -16.58 -9.59 16.56
N CYS A 32 -15.49 -8.84 16.78
CA CYS A 32 -14.99 -8.54 18.13
C CYS A 32 -15.63 -7.29 18.73
N HIS A 33 -16.29 -6.46 17.92
CA HIS A 33 -16.83 -5.15 18.28
C HIS A 33 -15.80 -4.19 18.91
N HIS A 34 -14.54 -4.24 18.44
CA HIS A 34 -13.48 -3.35 18.91
C HIS A 34 -12.41 -3.09 17.83
N TYR A 35 -11.63 -2.02 18.03
CA TYR A 35 -10.49 -1.67 17.17
C TYR A 35 -9.30 -2.60 17.42
N THR A 36 -8.85 -3.29 16.37
CA THR A 36 -7.75 -4.26 16.43
C THR A 36 -6.71 -3.98 15.35
N GLU A 37 -5.49 -4.44 15.62
CA GLU A 37 -4.48 -4.54 14.57
C GLU A 37 -4.91 -5.58 13.53
N ALA A 38 -4.59 -5.33 12.27
CA ALA A 38 -4.96 -6.18 11.15
C ALA A 38 -3.92 -6.11 10.03
N GLU A 39 -3.98 -7.07 9.12
CA GLU A 39 -3.27 -7.03 7.84
C GLU A 39 -4.27 -6.74 6.73
N ARG A 40 -3.90 -5.85 5.80
CA ARG A 40 -4.69 -5.54 4.61
C ARG A 40 -3.87 -5.83 3.36
N SER A 41 -4.49 -6.49 2.39
CA SER A 41 -3.92 -6.73 1.07
C SER A 41 -4.93 -6.40 -0.01
N LEU A 42 -4.42 -6.07 -1.20
CA LEU A 42 -5.23 -5.80 -2.38
C LEU A 42 -5.05 -6.92 -3.37
N LEU A 43 -6.14 -7.60 -3.71
CA LEU A 43 -6.18 -8.62 -4.75
C LEU A 43 -7.01 -8.12 -5.93
N PHE A 44 -6.45 -8.27 -7.13
CA PHE A 44 -7.15 -8.02 -8.38
C PHE A 44 -7.83 -9.32 -8.81
N ASP A 45 -9.13 -9.46 -8.53
CA ASP A 45 -9.91 -10.66 -8.90
C ASP A 45 -10.09 -10.78 -10.43
N LYS A 46 -10.39 -9.66 -11.10
CA LYS A 46 -10.57 -9.60 -12.55
C LYS A 46 -9.91 -8.37 -13.14
N THR A 47 -9.27 -8.57 -14.29
CA THR A 47 -8.67 -7.48 -15.07
C THR A 47 -9.72 -6.89 -16.01
N PRO A 48 -9.97 -5.56 -15.98
CA PRO A 48 -10.88 -4.93 -16.92
C PRO A 48 -10.29 -4.91 -18.34
N GLU A 49 -11.15 -4.70 -19.35
CA GLU A 49 -10.74 -4.60 -20.75
C GLU A 49 -9.76 -3.43 -20.99
N VAL A 50 -9.95 -2.33 -20.27
CA VAL A 50 -9.07 -1.16 -20.29
C VAL A 50 -8.65 -0.81 -18.86
N ILE A 51 -7.34 -0.75 -18.61
CA ILE A 51 -6.76 -0.40 -17.31
C ILE A 51 -6.15 0.99 -17.38
N THR A 52 -6.52 1.86 -16.44
CA THR A 52 -5.84 3.15 -16.23
C THR A 52 -4.95 3.08 -15.00
N ILE A 53 -3.67 3.42 -15.16
CA ILE A 53 -2.69 3.43 -14.07
C ILE A 53 -2.26 4.86 -13.81
N HIS A 54 -2.57 5.37 -12.61
CA HIS A 54 -2.08 6.66 -12.16
C HIS A 54 -0.77 6.49 -11.36
N LEU A 55 0.32 7.04 -11.88
CA LEU A 55 1.58 7.09 -11.16
C LEU A 55 1.54 8.28 -10.18
N LYS A 56 1.50 7.97 -8.87
CA LYS A 56 1.47 8.99 -7.80
C LYS A 56 2.87 9.62 -7.63
N CYS A 57 3.24 10.49 -8.56
CA CYS A 57 4.54 11.18 -8.59
C CYS A 57 4.64 12.39 -7.66
N PHE A 58 3.51 12.81 -7.07
CA PHE A 58 3.43 14.01 -6.24
C PHE A 58 2.91 13.65 -4.85
N ALA A 59 3.46 14.31 -3.83
CA ALA A 59 3.07 14.18 -2.44
C ALA A 59 3.06 15.57 -1.79
N ALA A 60 2.30 15.76 -0.71
CA ALA A 60 2.30 17.02 0.01
C ALA A 60 3.66 17.21 0.70
N ASN A 61 4.19 18.43 0.71
CA ASN A 61 5.45 18.74 1.37
C ASN A 61 5.32 18.42 2.88
N GLY A 62 5.89 17.29 3.31
CA GLY A 62 5.80 16.78 4.69
C GLY A 62 5.28 15.36 4.84
N SER A 63 4.65 14.76 3.82
CA SER A 63 4.43 13.31 3.81
C SER A 63 5.72 12.62 3.38
N GLU A 64 6.33 11.84 4.27
CA GLU A 64 7.44 10.96 3.90
C GLU A 64 7.03 10.08 2.71
N TYR A 65 7.93 9.98 1.75
CA TYR A 65 7.77 9.02 0.66
C TYR A 65 7.91 7.64 1.29
N VAL A 66 6.80 7.02 1.69
CA VAL A 66 6.81 5.71 2.36
C VAL A 66 7.61 4.76 1.50
N SER A 67 8.80 4.46 1.98
CA SER A 67 9.71 3.57 1.31
C SER A 67 9.24 2.16 1.62
N SER A 68 9.43 1.23 0.69
CA SER A 68 9.05 -0.18 0.88
C SER A 68 9.68 -0.83 2.12
N THR A 69 10.65 -0.19 2.76
CA THR A 69 11.26 -0.60 4.02
C THR A 69 10.41 -0.29 5.25
N ASP A 70 9.38 0.55 5.14
CA ASP A 70 8.46 0.88 6.24
C ASP A 70 7.30 -0.14 6.37
N PHE A 71 7.20 -1.10 5.44
CA PHE A 71 6.20 -2.19 5.45
C PHE A 71 6.69 -3.48 6.15
N TYR A 72 7.91 -3.49 6.69
CA TYR A 72 8.50 -4.64 7.41
C TYR A 72 8.77 -4.38 8.90
N ALA A 73 8.20 -3.31 9.47
CA ALA A 73 8.20 -3.06 10.92
C ALA A 73 6.83 -3.37 11.53
#